data_AF-C9J2Q6-F1
#
_entry.id   AF-C9J2Q6-F1
#
_cell.length_a   1.000
_cell.length_b   1.000
_cell.length_c   1.000
_cell.angle_alpha   90.00
_cell.angle_beta   90.00
_cell.angle_gamma   90.00
#
_symmetry.space_group_name_H-M   'P 1'
#
loop_
_entity.id
_entity.type
_entity.pdbx_description
1 polymer ?
#
loop_
_entity_poly.entity_id
_entity_poly.type
_entity_poly.pdbx_seq_one_letter_code
_entity_poly.pdbx_strand_id
1 'polypeptide(L)'
;MTRDEALPDSHSAQDFYENYEPKEILGRMKRGELFDYLTEKVTLSEKETRKIMRALLEVICTLHKLNIVHRDLKPENILLDDNMNIKLTDFGFSCQLEPGERLREVCGTPSYLAPEIIECSMNEDHPGYGKEVDMWSTGVIMYTL
;
A
#
# COMPACT_ATOMS: atom_id res chain seq x y z
N MET A 1 11.21 9.45 27.38
CA MET A 1 12.42 9.09 26.62
C MET A 1 12.01 7.97 25.67
N THR A 2 11.22 8.33 24.66
CA THR A 2 10.68 7.39 23.67
C THR A 2 11.72 7.29 22.58
N ARG A 3 12.37 6.13 22.47
CA ARG A 3 13.23 5.83 21.32
C ARG A 3 12.35 5.93 20.08
N ASP A 4 12.75 6.82 19.18
CA ASP A 4 12.33 6.81 17.79
C ASP A 4 12.62 5.42 17.21
N GLU A 5 11.63 4.53 17.21
CA GLU A 5 11.65 3.38 16.31
C GLU A 5 11.35 3.92 14.92
N ALA A 6 12.42 4.44 14.30
CA ALA A 6 12.45 4.69 12.88
C ALA A 6 11.94 3.44 12.16
N LEU A 7 11.06 3.64 11.17
CA LEU A 7 10.68 2.59 10.25
C LEU A 7 11.94 1.87 9.77
N PRO A 8 11.92 0.52 9.73
CA PRO A 8 13.08 -0.25 9.34
C PRO A 8 13.60 0.27 8.00
N ASP A 9 14.88 0.64 7.97
CA ASP A 9 15.59 0.87 6.71
C ASP A 9 15.49 -0.38 5.82
N SER A 10 15.77 -0.24 4.52
CA SER A 10 15.62 -1.37 3.58
C SER A 10 16.42 -2.60 4.03
N HIS A 11 17.54 -2.42 4.74
CA HIS A 11 18.35 -3.50 5.32
C HIS A 11 17.65 -4.22 6.47
N SER A 12 17.05 -3.50 7.42
CA SER A 12 16.30 -4.10 8.52
C SER A 12 14.97 -4.69 8.08
N ALA A 13 14.38 -4.18 7.00
CA ALA A 13 13.28 -4.86 6.31
C ALA A 13 13.77 -6.17 5.68
N GLN A 14 14.90 -6.16 4.98
CA GLN A 14 15.51 -7.36 4.39
C GLN A 14 15.87 -8.40 5.45
N ASP A 15 16.59 -8.00 6.49
CA ASP A 15 16.92 -8.84 7.65
C ASP A 15 15.64 -9.40 8.30
N PHE A 16 14.56 -8.63 8.39
CA PHE A 16 13.29 -9.13 8.90
C PHE A 16 12.70 -10.21 7.98
N TYR A 17 12.67 -10.01 6.67
CA TYR A 17 12.13 -11.00 5.73
C TYR A 17 13.05 -12.22 5.52
N GLU A 18 14.36 -12.08 5.74
CA GLU A 18 15.33 -13.18 5.68
C GLU A 18 15.31 -14.04 6.95
N ASN A 19 15.04 -13.44 8.10
CA ASN A 19 15.05 -14.14 9.40
C ASN A 19 13.69 -14.73 9.82
N TYR A 20 12.61 -14.44 9.10
CA TYR A 20 11.27 -14.95 9.43
C TYR A 20 10.64 -15.67 8.24
N GLU A 21 10.14 -16.88 8.49
CA GLU A 21 9.32 -17.60 7.51
C GLU A 21 8.03 -16.80 7.21
N PRO A 22 7.49 -16.82 5.97
CA PRO A 22 6.25 -16.11 5.62
C PRO A 22 5.09 -16.39 6.59
N LYS A 23 5.01 -17.62 7.12
CA LYS A 23 4.02 -18.03 8.13
C LYS A 23 4.21 -17.34 9.48
N GLU A 24 5.43 -17.04 9.90
CA GLU A 24 5.71 -16.33 11.14
C GLU A 24 5.38 -14.84 11.03
N ILE A 25 5.62 -14.25 9.84
CA ILE A 25 5.22 -12.87 9.53
C ILE A 25 3.71 -12.75 9.56
N LEU A 26 2.99 -13.66 8.89
CA LEU A 26 1.52 -13.73 8.92
C LEU A 26 0.99 -13.98 10.35
N GLY A 27 1.65 -14.85 11.12
CA GLY A 27 1.29 -15.14 12.51
C GLY A 27 1.39 -13.95 13.47
N ARG A 28 2.13 -12.89 13.09
CA ARG A 28 2.21 -11.62 13.83
C ARG A 28 1.11 -10.63 13.45
N MET A 29 0.51 -10.77 12.27
CA MET A 29 -0.58 -9.91 11.79
C MET A 29 -1.94 -10.49 12.20
N LYS A 30 -2.13 -10.68 13.50
CA LYS A 30 -3.26 -11.43 14.07
C LYS A 30 -4.62 -10.79 13.83
N ARG A 31 -4.66 -9.50 13.51
CA ARG A 31 -5.91 -8.81 13.12
C ARG A 31 -6.25 -9.03 11.65
N GLY A 32 -5.43 -9.76 10.90
CA GLY A 32 -5.67 -10.07 9.50
C GLY A 32 -5.58 -8.82 8.63
N GLU A 33 -6.47 -8.75 7.65
CA GLU A 33 -6.55 -7.65 6.68
C GLU A 33 -7.26 -6.44 7.30
N LEU A 34 -6.88 -5.24 6.87
CA LEU A 34 -7.56 -3.99 7.23
C LEU A 34 -9.02 -4.01 6.77
N PHE A 35 -9.33 -4.74 5.69
CA PHE A 35 -10.69 -4.98 5.23
C PHE A 35 -11.56 -5.70 6.27
N ASP A 36 -11.06 -6.80 6.85
CA ASP A 36 -11.78 -7.56 7.89
C ASP A 36 -12.00 -6.68 9.12
N TYR A 37 -10.98 -5.93 9.52
CA TYR A 37 -11.05 -5.02 10.65
C TYR A 37 -12.09 -3.90 10.44
N LEU A 38 -12.16 -3.33 9.24
CA LEU A 38 -13.15 -2.32 8.89
C LEU A 38 -14.57 -2.91 8.88
N THR A 39 -14.72 -4.13 8.37
CA THR A 39 -16.02 -4.83 8.33
C THR A 39 -16.56 -5.10 9.74
N GLU A 40 -15.68 -5.40 10.71
CA GLU A 40 -16.06 -5.56 12.12
C GLU A 40 -16.44 -4.22 12.78
N LYS A 41 -15.69 -3.14 12.48
CA LYS A 41 -15.83 -1.83 13.15
C LYS A 41 -16.86 -0.90 12.50
N VAL A 42 -17.25 -1.15 11.25
CA VAL A 42 -18.08 -0.29 10.38
C VAL A 42 -17.39 1.01 9.98
N THR A 43 -16.83 1.77 10.92
CA THR A 43 -16.01 2.96 10.66
C THR A 43 -14.89 3.11 11.70
N LEU A 44 -13.79 3.76 11.33
CA LEU A 44 -12.68 4.04 12.24
C LEU A 44 -12.73 5.47 12.79
N SER A 45 -12.15 5.67 13.98
CA SER A 45 -11.97 7.02 14.49
C SER A 45 -10.86 7.75 13.73
N GLU A 46 -10.94 9.09 13.63
CA GLU A 46 -9.87 9.90 13.00
C GLU A 46 -8.49 9.62 13.61
N LYS A 47 -8.44 9.25 14.91
CA LYS A 47 -7.19 8.89 15.59
C LYS A 47 -6.59 7.58 15.04
N GLU A 48 -7.42 6.58 14.81
CA GLU A 48 -7.01 5.29 14.23
C GLU A 48 -6.66 5.47 12.74
N THR A 49 -7.52 6.15 11.97
CA THR A 49 -7.28 6.47 10.57
C THR A 49 -5.96 7.22 10.39
N ARG A 50 -5.69 8.24 11.22
CA ARG A 50 -4.41 8.97 11.18
C ARG A 50 -3.20 8.06 11.43
N LYS A 51 -3.30 7.08 12.32
CA LYS A 51 -2.21 6.15 12.63
C LYS A 51 -1.92 5.26 11.42
N ILE A 52 -2.97 4.66 10.84
CA ILE A 52 -2.89 3.77 9.67
C ILE A 52 -2.36 4.54 8.46
N MET A 53 -2.97 5.70 8.15
CA MET A 53 -2.63 6.49 6.97
C MET A 53 -1.21 7.05 7.03
N ARG A 54 -0.72 7.43 8.21
CA ARG A 54 0.68 7.86 8.37
C ARG A 54 1.64 6.75 7.96
N ALA A 55 1.48 5.56 8.52
CA ALA A 55 2.34 4.42 8.21
C ALA A 55 2.22 4.01 6.73
N LEU A 56 1.01 4.05 6.15
CA LEU A 56 0.80 3.74 4.74
C LEU A 56 1.53 4.72 3.82
N LEU A 57 1.39 6.02 4.09
CA LEU A 57 2.08 7.06 3.32
C LEU A 57 3.61 6.98 3.46
N GLU A 58 4.12 6.57 4.62
CA GLU A 58 5.56 6.36 4.81
C GLU A 58 6.08 5.16 3.98
N VAL A 59 5.32 4.06 3.91
CA VAL A 59 5.63 2.93 3.04
C VAL A 59 5.60 3.36 1.57
N ILE A 60 4.54 4.05 1.12
CA ILE A 60 4.41 4.53 -0.26
C ILE A 60 5.54 5.49 -0.63
N CYS A 61 5.88 6.42 0.27
CA CYS A 61 7.01 7.34 0.07
C CYS A 61 8.31 6.57 -0.16
N THR A 62 8.53 5.46 0.57
CA THR A 62 9.71 4.60 0.41
C THR A 62 9.70 3.89 -0.94
N LEU A 63 8.57 3.29 -1.34
CA LEU A 63 8.43 2.66 -2.66
C LEU A 63 8.68 3.66 -3.79
N HIS A 64 8.08 4.83 -3.70
CA HIS A 64 8.17 5.86 -4.74
C HIS A 64 9.57 6.46 -4.86
N LYS A 65 10.36 6.51 -3.77
CA LYS A 65 11.79 6.87 -3.80
C LYS A 65 12.64 5.85 -4.54
N LEU A 66 12.24 4.58 -4.52
CA LEU A 66 12.88 3.49 -5.27
C LEU A 66 12.32 3.34 -6.70
N ASN A 67 11.45 4.27 -7.12
CA ASN A 67 10.67 4.20 -8.35
C ASN A 67 9.78 2.95 -8.48
N ILE A 68 9.35 2.37 -7.36
CA ILE A 68 8.41 1.25 -7.35
C ILE A 68 6.98 1.81 -7.23
N VAL A 69 6.08 1.32 -8.08
CA VAL A 69 4.63 1.58 -8.04
C VAL A 69 3.94 0.31 -7.54
N HIS A 70 3.01 0.41 -6.59
CA HIS A 70 2.31 -0.77 -6.06
C HIS A 70 1.21 -1.27 -7.00
N ARG A 71 0.38 -0.36 -7.54
CA ARG A 71 -0.74 -0.58 -8.49
C ARG A 71 -1.97 -1.32 -7.98
N ASP A 72 -1.95 -1.91 -6.79
CA ASP A 72 -3.15 -2.53 -6.18
C ASP A 72 -3.26 -2.23 -4.67
N LEU A 73 -3.19 -0.94 -4.32
CA LEU A 73 -3.43 -0.52 -2.93
C LEU A 73 -4.92 -0.60 -2.59
N LYS A 74 -5.24 -1.41 -1.58
CA LYS A 74 -6.60 -1.61 -1.05
C LYS A 74 -6.54 -2.18 0.38
N PRO A 75 -7.61 -2.07 1.19
CA PRO A 75 -7.63 -2.59 2.56
C PRO A 75 -7.28 -4.08 2.70
N GLU A 76 -7.60 -4.90 1.70
CA GLU A 76 -7.28 -6.33 1.66
C GLU A 76 -5.75 -6.57 1.60
N ASN A 77 -5.01 -5.65 0.98
CA ASN A 77 -3.56 -5.73 0.83
C ASN A 77 -2.80 -5.04 1.99
N ILE A 78 -3.49 -4.66 3.07
CA ILE A 78 -2.90 -4.04 4.25
C ILE A 78 -3.18 -4.93 5.45
N LEU A 79 -2.16 -5.56 6.01
CA LEU A 79 -2.28 -6.38 7.20
C LEU A 79 -2.13 -5.54 8.48
N LEU A 80 -2.79 -5.97 9.56
CA LEU A 80 -2.75 -5.35 10.89
C LEU A 80 -2.23 -6.28 11.98
N ASP A 81 -1.38 -5.75 12.87
CA ASP A 81 -1.00 -6.41 14.12
C ASP A 81 -1.89 -5.98 15.30
N ASP A 82 -1.70 -6.59 16.48
CA ASP A 82 -2.45 -6.28 17.71
C ASP A 82 -2.33 -4.81 18.14
N ASN A 83 -1.25 -4.14 17.74
CA ASN A 83 -0.91 -2.76 18.10
C ASN A 83 -1.37 -1.74 17.04
N MET A 84 -2.12 -2.14 16.01
CA MET A 84 -2.52 -1.28 14.89
C MET A 84 -1.33 -0.77 14.06
N ASN A 85 -0.25 -1.55 13.99
CA ASN A 85 0.80 -1.32 13.00
C ASN A 85 0.42 -2.06 11.72
N ILE A 86 0.73 -1.43 10.58
CA ILE A 86 0.41 -2.01 9.28
C ILE A 86 1.62 -2.72 8.66
N LYS A 87 1.35 -3.69 7.80
CA LYS A 87 2.29 -4.13 6.76
C LYS A 87 1.57 -4.16 5.42
N LEU A 88 2.16 -3.54 4.42
CA LEU A 88 1.70 -3.64 3.04
C LEU A 88 2.10 -5.00 2.46
N THR A 89 1.18 -5.63 1.74
CA THR A 89 1.37 -6.94 1.11
C THR A 89 0.91 -6.94 -0.34
N ASP A 90 1.14 -8.06 -1.02
CA ASP A 90 0.74 -8.31 -2.40
C ASP A 90 1.32 -7.33 -3.45
N PHE A 91 2.60 -7.53 -3.74
CA PHE A 91 3.31 -6.81 -4.79
C PHE A 91 3.14 -7.47 -6.18
N GLY A 92 2.11 -8.32 -6.38
CA GLY A 92 1.92 -9.08 -7.61
C GLY A 92 1.72 -8.21 -8.86
N PHE A 93 1.20 -7.00 -8.68
CA PHE A 93 1.08 -5.99 -9.74
C PHE A 93 2.17 -4.91 -9.68
N SER A 94 3.08 -4.96 -8.72
CA SER A 94 4.07 -3.88 -8.57
C SER A 94 5.08 -3.86 -9.71
N CYS A 95 5.60 -2.67 -10.01
CA CYS A 95 6.57 -2.46 -11.08
C CYS A 95 7.58 -1.40 -10.67
N GLN A 96 8.86 -1.64 -10.95
CA GLN A 96 9.91 -0.63 -10.81
C GLN A 96 10.05 0.11 -12.15
N LEU A 97 9.87 1.43 -12.12
CA LEU A 97 9.91 2.28 -13.30
C LEU A 97 11.31 2.81 -13.55
N GLU A 98 11.72 2.80 -14.81
CA GLU A 98 12.85 3.58 -15.30
C GLU A 98 12.51 5.09 -15.33
N PRO A 99 13.52 5.98 -15.28
CA PRO A 99 13.27 7.42 -15.34
C PRO A 99 12.50 7.83 -16.59
N GLY A 100 11.30 8.39 -16.39
CA GLY A 100 10.42 8.85 -17.47
C GLY A 100 9.51 7.77 -18.07
N GLU A 101 9.63 6.52 -17.61
CA GLU A 101 8.74 5.44 -18.02
C GLU A 101 7.28 5.71 -17.60
N ARG A 102 6.36 5.18 -18.41
CA ARG A 102 4.91 5.25 -18.19
C ARG A 102 4.30 3.89 -18.48
N LEU A 103 3.37 3.49 -17.62
CA LEU A 103 2.64 2.24 -17.75
C LEU A 103 1.33 2.47 -18.48
N ARG A 104 0.81 1.41 -19.12
CA ARG A 104 -0.46 1.45 -19.87
C ARG A 104 -1.38 0.28 -19.56
N GLU A 105 -0.88 -0.78 -18.90
CA GLU A 105 -1.72 -1.93 -18.59
C GLU A 105 -2.80 -1.57 -17.58
N VAL A 106 -4.01 -2.07 -17.79
CA VAL A 106 -5.07 -2.00 -16.79
C VAL A 106 -4.92 -3.17 -15.84
N CYS A 107 -4.53 -2.90 -14.61
CA CYS A 107 -4.44 -3.88 -13.54
C CYS A 107 -4.83 -3.25 -12.20
N GLY A 108 -5.13 -4.09 -11.21
CA GLY A 108 -5.62 -3.67 -9.90
C GLY A 108 -7.14 -3.80 -9.74
N THR A 109 -7.62 -3.42 -8.57
CA THR A 109 -9.02 -3.61 -8.17
C THR A 109 -9.90 -2.44 -8.65
N PRO A 110 -10.99 -2.68 -9.42
CA PRO A 110 -11.75 -1.62 -10.13
C PRO A 110 -12.18 -0.41 -9.28
N SER A 111 -12.59 -0.61 -8.03
CA SER A 111 -13.03 0.46 -7.13
C SER A 111 -11.92 1.40 -6.66
N TYR A 112 -10.65 0.99 -6.82
CA TYR A 112 -9.47 1.73 -6.39
C TYR A 112 -8.64 2.26 -7.57
N LEU A 113 -9.07 2.00 -8.81
CA LEU A 113 -8.35 2.46 -10.00
C LEU A 113 -8.40 3.96 -10.14
N ALA A 114 -7.23 4.55 -10.40
CA ALA A 114 -7.10 5.94 -10.75
C ALA A 114 -7.71 6.21 -12.15
N PRO A 115 -8.29 7.39 -12.38
CA PRO A 115 -8.95 7.71 -13.64
C PRO A 115 -7.99 7.57 -14.84
N GLU A 116 -6.72 7.94 -14.69
CA GLU A 116 -5.71 7.83 -15.75
C GLU A 116 -5.44 6.37 -16.18
N ILE A 117 -5.65 5.37 -15.30
CA ILE A 117 -5.56 3.95 -15.69
C ILE A 117 -6.71 3.59 -16.63
N ILE A 118 -7.91 4.07 -16.30
CA ILE A 118 -9.13 3.81 -17.09
C ILE A 118 -9.01 4.52 -18.44
N GLU A 119 -8.54 5.77 -18.45
CA GLU A 119 -8.33 6.58 -19.66
C GLU A 119 -7.32 5.93 -20.61
N CYS A 120 -6.24 5.34 -20.08
CA CYS A 120 -5.27 4.56 -20.89
C CYS A 120 -5.93 3.42 -21.67
N SER A 121 -6.97 2.80 -21.12
CA SER A 121 -7.67 1.68 -21.77
C SER A 121 -8.61 2.11 -22.89
N MET A 122 -9.06 3.37 -22.87
CA MET A 122 -10.05 3.92 -23.80
C MET A 122 -9.42 4.75 -24.91
N ASN A 123 -8.20 5.27 -24.69
CA ASN A 123 -7.51 6.16 -25.61
C ASN A 123 -6.08 5.67 -25.89
N GLU A 124 -5.86 5.14 -27.09
CA GLU A 124 -4.54 4.67 -27.56
C GLU A 124 -3.49 5.77 -27.68
N ASP A 125 -3.87 7.05 -27.67
CA ASP A 125 -2.95 8.19 -27.67
C ASP A 125 -2.62 8.70 -26.25
N HIS A 126 -3.21 8.11 -25.19
CA HIS A 126 -2.95 8.53 -23.82
C HIS A 126 -1.48 8.25 -23.42
N PRO A 127 -0.77 9.20 -22.77
CA PRO A 127 0.67 9.09 -22.47
C PRO A 127 1.04 8.01 -21.44
N GLY A 128 0.05 7.34 -20.85
CA GLY A 128 0.25 6.36 -19.78
C GLY A 128 0.13 6.99 -18.38
N TYR A 129 0.32 6.18 -17.35
CA TYR A 129 0.28 6.57 -15.95
C TYR A 129 1.61 6.24 -15.22
N GLY A 130 1.77 6.78 -14.03
CA GLY A 130 2.97 6.62 -13.21
C GLY A 130 2.67 6.28 -11.75
N LYS A 131 3.50 6.76 -10.84
CA LYS A 131 3.40 6.51 -9.39
C LYS A 131 2.18 7.16 -8.74
N GLU A 132 1.60 8.15 -9.42
CA GLU A 132 0.49 8.96 -8.95
C GLU A 132 -0.78 8.13 -8.69
N VAL A 133 -0.92 6.98 -9.39
CA VAL A 133 -2.06 6.07 -9.23
C VAL A 133 -2.17 5.51 -7.80
N ASP A 134 -1.03 5.25 -7.14
CA ASP A 134 -1.01 4.80 -5.76
C ASP A 134 -1.60 5.87 -4.81
N MET A 135 -1.42 7.15 -5.14
CA MET A 135 -1.96 8.26 -4.33
C MET A 135 -3.47 8.38 -4.47
N TRP A 136 -4.01 8.09 -5.66
CA TRP A 136 -5.46 7.99 -5.85
C TRP A 136 -6.06 6.86 -5.00
N SER A 137 -5.51 5.65 -5.13
CA SER A 137 -5.97 4.49 -4.35
C SER A 137 -5.86 4.74 -2.84
N THR A 138 -4.79 5.42 -2.40
CA THR A 138 -4.63 5.86 -1.00
C THR A 138 -5.73 6.82 -0.55
N GLY A 139 -6.16 7.73 -1.42
CA GLY A 139 -7.30 8.60 -1.16
C GLY A 139 -8.62 7.83 -1.00
N VAL A 140 -8.85 6.82 -1.85
CA VAL A 140 -10.01 5.92 -1.74
C VAL A 140 -9.97 5.16 -0.40
N ILE A 141 -8.81 4.59 -0.04
CA ILE A 141 -8.63 3.92 1.27
C ILE A 141 -8.97 4.89 2.40
N MET A 142 -8.40 6.09 2.42
CA MET A 142 -8.65 7.07 3.49
C MET A 142 -10.12 7.46 3.61
N TYR A 143 -10.84 7.56 2.49
CA TYR A 143 -12.28 7.85 2.48
C TYR A 143 -13.11 6.68 3.05
N THR A 144 -12.65 5.46 2.84
CA THR A 144 -13.33 4.24 3.28
C THR A 144 -13.11 3.92 4.77
N LEU A 145 -12.00 4.38 5.37
CA LEU A 145 -11.67 4.19 6.80
C LEU A 145 -12.46 5.11 7.74
#